data_AF-A0A7G7SWV4-F1
#
_entry.id   AF-A0A7G7SWV4-F1
#
_cell.length_a   1.000
_cell.length_b   1.000
_cell.length_c   1.000
_cell.angle_alpha   90.00
_cell.angle_beta   90.00
_cell.angle_gamma   90.00
#
_symmetry.space_group_name_H-M   'P 1'
#
loop_
_entity.id
_entity.type
_entity.pdbx_description
1 polymer ?
#
loop_
_entity_poly.entity_id
_entity_poly.type
_entity_poly.pdbx_seq_one_letter_code
_entity_poly.pdbx_strand_id
1 'polypeptide(L)' 'MDTTWADRIKALEARGWSLTEIGRAIEKSPQAVSDIKQGRTREPGGMAAVKLHQLHATDAPPPSAAEETSTPDHQEAA' A
#
# COMPACT_ATOMS: atom_id res chain seq x y z
N MET A 1 -8.41 19.63 6.04
CA MET A 1 -9.22 18.42 6.26
C MET A 1 -8.28 17.30 6.64
N ASP A 2 -8.46 16.72 7.82
CA ASP A 2 -7.59 15.69 8.37
C ASP A 2 -7.68 14.41 7.53
N THR A 3 -6.59 14.04 6.86
CA THR A 3 -6.50 12.79 6.09
C THR A 3 -6.63 11.59 7.03
N THR A 4 -7.80 10.96 7.02
CA THR A 4 -8.10 9.78 7.86
C THR A 4 -7.32 8.55 7.38
N TRP A 5 -7.22 7.51 8.22
CA TRP A 5 -6.62 6.24 7.83
C TRP A 5 -7.32 5.58 6.64
N ALA A 6 -8.65 5.70 6.58
CA ALA A 6 -9.42 5.21 5.45
C ALA A 6 -9.04 5.93 4.15
N ASP A 7 -8.79 7.24 4.21
CA ASP A 7 -8.35 8.04 3.06
C ASP A 7 -6.96 7.62 2.57
N ARG A 8 -6.03 7.35 3.50
CA ARG A 8 -4.69 6.83 3.17
C ARG A 8 -4.75 5.48 2.45
N ILE A 9 -5.63 4.59 2.88
CA ILE A 9 -5.81 3.28 2.24
C ILE A 9 -6.38 3.46 0.82
N LYS A 10 -7.38 4.34 0.64
CA LYS A 10 -7.94 4.66 -0.68
C LYS A 10 -6.90 5.28 -1.60
N ALA A 11 -6.03 6.16 -1.07
CA ALA A 11 -4.93 6.76 -1.82
C ALA A 11 -3.91 5.70 -2.27
N LEU A 12 -3.58 4.73 -1.43
CA LEU A 12 -2.73 3.60 -1.80
C LEU A 12 -3.39 2.74 -2.89
N GLU A 13 -4.68 2.44 -2.78
CA GLU A 13 -5.43 1.72 -3.83
C GLU A 13 -5.45 2.48 -5.16
N ALA A 14 -5.63 3.80 -5.14
CA ALA A 14 -5.56 4.63 -6.33
C ALA A 14 -4.16 4.60 -7.00
N ARG A 15 -3.12 4.24 -6.23
CA ARG A 15 -1.73 4.08 -6.70
C ARG A 15 -1.42 2.63 -7.12
N GLY A 16 -2.41 1.75 -7.13
CA GLY A 16 -2.29 0.35 -7.57
C GLY A 16 -1.99 -0.64 -6.46
N TRP A 17 -2.01 -0.23 -5.19
CA TRP A 17 -1.85 -1.16 -4.07
C TRP A 17 -3.14 -1.93 -3.78
N SER A 18 -3.04 -3.24 -3.62
CA SER A 18 -4.14 -4.08 -3.17
C SER A 18 -4.27 -4.08 -1.64
N LEU A 19 -5.48 -4.25 -1.10
CA LEU A 19 -5.70 -4.39 0.35
C LEU A 19 -4.84 -5.49 1.00
N THR A 20 -4.58 -6.57 0.27
CA THR A 20 -3.70 -7.66 0.68
C THR A 20 -2.24 -7.22 0.80
N GLU A 21 -1.74 -6.43 -0.15
CA GLU A 21 -0.37 -5.91 -0.15
C GLU A 21 -0.17 -4.87 0.95
N ILE A 22 -1.14 -3.96 1.11
CA ILE A 22 -1.18 -2.98 2.19
C ILE A 22 -1.17 -3.71 3.54
N GLY A 23 -1.98 -4.75 3.69
CA GLY A 23 -2.01 -5.61 4.88
C GLY A 23 -0.64 -6.23 5.17
N ARG A 24 -0.01 -6.82 4.16
CA ARG A 24 1.35 -7.38 4.28
C ARG A 24 2.37 -6.33 4.72
N ALA A 25 2.34 -5.14 4.13
CA ALA A 25 3.27 -4.06 4.43
C ALA A 25 3.15 -3.57 5.88
N ILE A 26 1.95 -3.55 6.45
CA ILE A 26 1.70 -3.09 7.82
C ILE A 26 1.61 -4.24 8.84
N GLU A 27 1.93 -5.48 8.42
CA GLU A 27 1.80 -6.72 9.20
C GLU A 27 0.39 -6.92 9.79
N LYS A 28 -0.63 -6.66 8.98
CA LYS A 28 -2.04 -6.90 9.31
C LYS A 28 -2.72 -7.76 8.27
N SER A 29 -3.79 -8.41 8.71
CA SER A 29 -4.67 -9.13 7.79
C SER A 29 -5.37 -8.17 6.84
N PRO A 30 -5.62 -8.56 5.58
CA PRO A 30 -6.39 -7.75 4.63
C PRO A 30 -7.78 -7.35 5.16
N GLN A 31 -8.37 -8.22 5.98
CA GLN A 31 -9.63 -7.93 6.65
C GLN A 31 -9.55 -6.72 7.59
N ALA A 32 -8.44 -6.54 8.30
CA ALA A 32 -8.22 -5.40 9.18
C ALA A 32 -8.05 -4.10 8.37
N VAL A 33 -7.37 -4.16 7.22
CA VAL A 33 -7.27 -3.01 6.29
C VAL A 33 -8.66 -2.63 5.77
N SER A 34 -9.46 -3.62 5.39
CA SER A 34 -10.84 -3.41 4.93
C SER A 34 -11.72 -2.78 6.02
N ASP A 35 -11.55 -3.20 7.28
CA ASP A 35 -12.26 -2.65 8.43
C ASP A 35 -11.90 -1.18 8.72
N ILE A 36 -10.62 -0.81 8.58
CA ILE A 36 -10.14 0.58 8.66
C ILE A 36 -10.69 1.42 7.50
N LYS A 37 -10.69 0.89 6.27
CA LYS A 37 -11.25 1.55 5.08
C LYS A 37 -12.75 1.84 5.22
N GLN A 38 -13.49 0.93 5.84
CA GLN A 38 -14.93 1.06 6.11
C GLN A 38 -15.22 1.93 7.35
N GLY A 39 -14.20 2.39 8.08
CA GLY A 39 -14.37 3.19 9.29
C GLY A 39 -14.91 2.42 10.50
N ARG A 40 -14.91 1.07 10.44
CA ARG A 40 -15.24 0.21 11.57
C ARG A 40 -14.12 0.22 12.63
N THR A 41 -12.87 0.34 12.19
CA THR A 41 -11.70 0.55 13.04
C THR A 41 -11.21 1.99 12.88
N ARG A 42 -11.21 2.74 13.97
CA ARG A 42 -10.76 4.15 13.99
C ARG A 42 -9.27 4.30 13.75
N GLU A 43 -8.45 3.38 14.27
CA GLU A 43 -7.00 3.44 14.15
C GLU A 43 -6.38 2.03 14.04
N PRO A 44 -5.46 1.79 13.09
CA PRO A 44 -4.60 0.61 13.11
C PRO A 44 -3.73 0.61 14.37
N GLY A 45 -3.64 -0.51 15.08
CA GLY A 45 -2.89 -0.55 16.35
C GLY A 45 -1.40 -0.20 16.21
N GLY A 46 -0.91 0.72 17.05
CA GLY A 46 0.50 1.03 17.32
C GLY A 46 1.42 1.04 16.09
N MET A 47 2.16 -0.05 15.89
CA MET A 47 3.12 -0.19 14.78
C MET A 47 2.46 -0.21 13.40
N ALA A 48 1.23 -0.71 13.27
CA ALA A 48 0.54 -0.73 11.98
C ALA A 48 0.18 0.70 11.52
N ALA A 49 -0.13 1.61 12.45
CA ALA A 49 -0.30 3.03 12.14
C ALA A 49 1.00 3.63 11.61
N VAL A 50 2.12 3.41 12.30
CA VAL A 50 3.43 3.92 11.86
C VAL A 50 3.77 3.41 10.47
N LYS A 51 3.64 2.10 10.22
CA LYS A 51 3.94 1.50 8.92
C LYS A 51 3.02 2.01 7.82
N LEU A 52 1.73 2.14 8.08
CA LEU A 52 0.77 2.68 7.10
C LEU A 52 1.07 4.14 6.76
N HIS A 53 1.44 4.93 7.76
CA HIS A 53 1.85 6.32 7.55
C HIS A 53 3.14 6.41 6.72
N GLN A 54 4.15 5.61 7.06
CA GLN A 54 5.40 5.54 6.29
C GLN A 54 5.15 5.10 4.86
N LEU A 55 4.37 4.04 4.63
CA LEU A 55 4.03 3.55 3.30
C LEU A 55 3.37 4.63 2.43
N HIS A 56 2.42 5.35 3.01
CA HIS A 56 1.76 6.46 2.34
C HIS A 56 2.73 7.64 2.10
N ALA A 57 3.60 7.97 3.06
CA ALA A 57 4.52 9.09 2.99
C ALA A 57 5.71 8.86 2.03
N THR A 58 6.19 7.62 1.92
CA THR A 58 7.32 7.23 1.06
C THR A 58 6.94 7.17 -0.42
N ASP A 59 5.66 7.28 -0.76
CA ASP A 59 5.17 7.08 -2.12
C ASP A 59 5.72 5.79 -2.76
N ALA A 60 5.84 4.71 -1.98
CA ALA A 60 6.40 3.47 -2.49
C ALA A 60 5.48 2.86 -3.58
N PRO A 61 6.05 2.30 -4.67
CA PRO A 61 5.28 1.55 -5.67
C PRO A 61 4.81 0.20 -5.09
N PRO A 62 3.66 -0.32 -5.52
CA PRO A 62 3.18 -1.63 -5.07
C PRO A 62 4.17 -2.73 -5.48
N PRO A 63 4.35 -3.78 -4.67
CA PRO A 63 5.31 -4.84 -4.98
C PRO A 63 5.03 -5.53 -6.32
N SER A 64 3.77 -5.59 -6.77
CA SER A 64 3.43 -6.08 -8.12
C SER A 64 3.91 -5.19 -9.28
N ALA A 65 4.22 -3.91 -9.06
CA ALA A 65 4.78 -3.04 -10.11
C ALA A 65 6.32 -3.08 -10.18
N ALA A 66 7.00 -3.62 -9.16
CA ALA A 66 8.46 -3.70 -9.13
C ALA A 66 9.01 -4.78 -10.09
N GLU A 67 8.18 -5.72 -10.56
CA GLU A 67 8.59 -6.78 -11.47
C GLU A 67 8.51 -6.41 -12.96
N GLU A 68 8.02 -5.21 -13.33
CA GLU A 68 7.82 -4.82 -14.74
C GLU A 68 8.79 -3.73 -15.26
N THR A 69 9.98 -3.58 -14.67
CA THR A 69 11.04 -2.68 -15.20
C THR A 69 12.43 -3.32 -15.35
N SER A 70 12.53 -4.64 -15.30
CA SER A 70 13.79 -5.33 -15.64
C SER A 70 13.58 -6.36 -16.74
N THR A 71 13.06 -5.90 -17.89
CA THR A 71 13.45 -6.52 -19.17
C THR A 71 14.62 -5.68 -19.68
N PRO A 72 15.89 -6.12 -19.54
CA PRO A 72 16.92 -5.61 -20.40
C PRO A 72 16.53 -6.02 -21.82
N ASP A 73 16.04 -5.04 -22.57
CA ASP A 73 15.99 -5.04 -24.02
C ASP A 73 17.39 -5.33 -24.55
N HIS A 74 17.71 -6.62 -24.76
CA HIS A 74 18.88 -7.01 -25.55
C HIS A 74 18.43 -7.09 -27.00
N GLN A 75 18.11 -5.93 -27.57
CA GLN A 75 17.92 -5.77 -29.00
C GLN A 75 19.29 -5.81 -29.69
N GLU A 76 19.49 -6.92 -30.41
CA GLU A 76 20.33 -7.17 -31.59
C GLU A 76 21.15 -6.01 -32.18
N ALA A 77 22.45 -6.23 -32.42
CA ALA A 77 23.17 -5.64 -33.56
C ALA A 77 24.38 -6.50 -34.01
N ALA A 78 24.19 -7.12 -35.19
CA ALA A 78 25.18 -7.50 -36.22
C ALA A 78 26.19 -8.64 -35.96
#